data_AF-A0A6L6XIH9-F1
#
_entry.id   AF-A0A6L6XIH9-F1
#
_cell.length_a   1.000
_cell.length_b   1.000
_cell.length_c   1.000
_cell.angle_alpha   90.00
_cell.angle_beta   90.00
_cell.angle_gamma   90.00
#
_symmetry.space_group_name_H-M   'P 1'
#
loop_
_entity.id
_entity.type
_entity.pdbx_description
1 polymer ?
#
loop_
_entity_poly.entity_id
_entity_poly.type
_entity_poly.pdbx_seq_one_letter_code
_entity_poly.pdbx_strand_id
1 'polypeptide(L)'
;MRKKLFSKQLVCCMMVLVMVFGMTNTASAWTARYARCPRCGVSNKSYGFEGRIYTDTLNYGPGKTCPVCNIVVPVGSKHYVDVIYDRYYFLCNGAKCSGLSIENRKYTILVESDRQHWQK
;
A
#
# COMPACT_ATOMS: atom_id res chain seq x y z
N MET A 1 -10.45 47.10 -19.66
CA MET A 1 -10.83 45.70 -19.96
C MET A 1 -9.74 44.65 -19.70
N ARG A 2 -8.43 44.94 -19.89
CA ARG A 2 -7.33 43.96 -19.69
C ARG A 2 -7.23 43.31 -18.29
N LYS A 3 -7.51 44.04 -17.20
CA LYS A 3 -7.41 43.51 -15.81
C LYS A 3 -8.39 42.36 -15.52
N LYS A 4 -9.59 42.36 -16.12
CA LYS A 4 -10.59 41.29 -15.94
C LYS A 4 -10.25 40.01 -16.72
N LEU A 5 -9.60 40.12 -17.88
CA LEU A 5 -9.11 38.96 -18.65
C LEU A 5 -7.93 38.27 -17.95
N PHE A 6 -7.00 39.06 -17.40
CA PHE A 6 -5.84 38.54 -16.67
C PHE A 6 -6.24 37.76 -15.42
N SER A 7 -7.27 38.24 -14.69
CA SER A 7 -7.82 37.54 -13.53
C SER A 7 -8.49 36.21 -13.88
N LYS A 8 -9.23 36.13 -15.00
CA LYS A 8 -9.84 34.87 -15.44
C LYS A 8 -8.82 33.83 -15.89
N GLN A 9 -7.77 34.24 -16.62
CA GLN A 9 -6.67 33.34 -16.98
C GLN A 9 -5.91 32.83 -15.76
N LEU A 10 -5.66 33.68 -14.76
CA LEU A 10 -4.98 33.29 -13.53
C LEU A 10 -5.79 32.26 -12.73
N VAL A 11 -7.11 32.43 -12.64
CA VAL A 11 -8.02 31.47 -11.97
C VAL A 11 -8.05 30.14 -12.70
N CYS A 12 -8.11 30.14 -14.05
CA CYS A 12 -8.03 28.90 -14.83
C CYS A 12 -6.70 28.17 -14.61
N CYS A 13 -5.57 28.88 -14.61
CA CYS A 13 -4.26 28.29 -14.34
C CYS A 13 -4.18 27.69 -12.93
N MET A 14 -4.72 28.37 -11.92
CA MET A 14 -4.79 27.87 -10.55
C MET A 14 -5.66 26.60 -10.44
N MET A 15 -6.82 26.56 -11.10
CA MET A 15 -7.66 25.35 -11.10
C MET A 15 -6.93 24.16 -11.74
N VAL A 16 -6.25 24.36 -12.86
CA VAL A 16 -5.49 23.30 -13.54
C VAL A 16 -4.36 22.79 -12.64
N LEU A 17 -3.63 23.69 -11.97
CA LEU A 17 -2.62 23.32 -10.99
C LEU A 17 -3.22 22.50 -9.83
N VAL A 18 -4.33 22.94 -9.24
CA VAL A 18 -5.00 22.19 -8.15
C VAL A 18 -5.44 20.80 -8.60
N MET A 19 -5.94 20.64 -9.82
CA MET A 19 -6.31 19.32 -10.35
C MET A 19 -5.09 18.43 -10.57
N VAL A 20 -4.01 18.95 -11.16
CA VAL A 20 -2.79 18.17 -11.42
C VAL A 20 -2.08 17.78 -10.12
N PHE A 21 -1.97 18.70 -9.15
CA PHE A 21 -1.40 18.41 -7.83
C PHE A 21 -2.31 17.52 -6.97
N GLY A 22 -3.63 17.65 -7.10
CA GLY A 22 -4.60 16.77 -6.42
C GLY A 22 -4.56 15.33 -6.94
N MET A 23 -4.39 15.13 -8.25
CA MET A 23 -4.28 13.80 -8.85
C MET A 23 -2.94 13.12 -8.52
N THR A 24 -1.85 13.87 -8.44
CA THR A 24 -0.52 13.30 -8.12
C THR A 24 -0.37 12.89 -6.66
N ASN A 25 -0.96 13.64 -5.72
CA ASN A 25 -0.95 13.27 -4.30
C ASN A 25 -1.89 12.11 -3.95
N THR A 26 -2.95 11.89 -4.74
CA THR A 26 -3.86 10.75 -4.55
C THR A 26 -3.42 9.47 -5.29
N ALA A 27 -2.49 9.58 -6.24
CA ALA A 27 -1.93 8.45 -6.97
C ALA A 27 -0.80 7.70 -6.23
N SER A 28 -0.32 8.20 -5.08
CA SER A 28 0.95 7.77 -4.47
C SER A 28 0.91 6.53 -3.58
N ALA A 29 -0.26 5.94 -3.29
CA ALA A 29 -0.32 4.70 -2.49
C ALA A 29 -0.27 3.42 -3.34
N TRP A 30 -0.63 3.48 -4.62
CA TRP A 30 -0.78 2.28 -5.44
C TRP A 30 0.36 2.11 -6.43
N THR A 31 1.22 1.13 -6.18
CA THR A 31 2.19 0.64 -7.16
C THR A 31 1.80 -0.77 -7.57
N ALA A 32 1.59 -1.00 -8.88
CA ALA A 32 1.25 -2.33 -9.35
C ALA A 32 2.33 -3.36 -8.94
N ARG A 33 1.90 -4.47 -8.36
CA ARG A 33 2.77 -5.57 -7.93
C ARG A 33 2.63 -6.75 -8.89
N TYR A 34 3.65 -7.61 -8.89
CA TYR A 34 3.63 -8.88 -9.60
C TYR A 34 3.70 -10.01 -8.58
N ALA A 35 2.86 -11.02 -8.75
CA ALA A 35 2.85 -12.19 -7.88
C ALA A 35 2.52 -13.45 -8.66
N ARG A 36 3.14 -14.56 -8.28
CA ARG A 36 2.88 -15.87 -8.88
C ARG A 36 1.54 -16.40 -8.40
N CYS A 37 0.72 -16.90 -9.32
CA CYS A 37 -0.50 -17.59 -8.97
C CYS A 37 -0.17 -18.83 -8.13
N PRO A 38 -0.82 -19.04 -6.98
CA PRO A 38 -0.53 -20.18 -6.09
C PRO A 38 -0.84 -21.54 -6.72
N ARG A 39 -1.66 -21.58 -7.78
CA ARG A 39 -2.09 -22.82 -8.44
C ARG A 39 -1.22 -23.19 -9.65
N CYS A 40 -0.89 -22.21 -10.49
CA CYS A 40 -0.19 -22.47 -11.76
C CYS A 40 1.19 -21.83 -11.87
N GLY A 41 1.62 -21.02 -10.90
CA GLY A 41 2.94 -20.38 -10.87
C GLY A 41 3.12 -19.19 -11.82
N VAL A 42 2.16 -18.91 -12.71
CA VAL A 42 2.23 -17.78 -13.64
C VAL A 42 2.27 -16.47 -12.87
N SER A 43 3.19 -15.57 -13.24
CA SER A 43 3.27 -14.23 -12.68
C SER A 43 2.16 -13.35 -13.26
N ASN A 44 1.33 -12.76 -12.40
CA ASN A 44 0.27 -11.84 -12.81
C ASN A 44 0.51 -10.46 -12.19
N LYS A 45 0.09 -9.42 -12.91
CA LYS A 45 0.08 -8.04 -12.43
C LYS A 45 -1.17 -7.81 -11.56
N SER A 46 -1.02 -7.10 -10.46
CA SER A 46 -2.15 -6.71 -9.61
C SER A 46 -3.06 -5.75 -10.36
N TYR A 47 -4.38 -5.94 -10.25
CA TYR A 47 -5.38 -5.04 -10.84
C TYR A 47 -6.05 -4.12 -9.81
N GLY A 48 -5.91 -4.42 -8.52
CA GLY A 48 -6.54 -3.67 -7.45
C GLY A 48 -5.69 -3.66 -6.19
N PHE A 49 -6.02 -2.74 -5.30
CA PHE A 49 -5.30 -2.47 -4.06
C PHE A 49 -6.26 -1.96 -2.99
N GLU A 50 -6.02 -2.38 -1.76
CA GLU A 50 -6.70 -1.90 -0.56
C GLU A 50 -5.62 -1.73 0.51
N GLY A 51 -5.40 -0.48 0.92
CA GLY A 51 -4.34 -0.15 1.88
C GLY A 51 -4.76 -0.35 3.33
N ARG A 52 -3.81 -0.70 4.20
CA ARG A 52 -3.98 -0.78 5.66
C ARG A 52 -5.15 -1.66 6.11
N ILE A 53 -5.28 -2.84 5.52
CA ILE A 53 -6.42 -3.74 5.78
C ILE A 53 -6.25 -4.61 7.02
N TYR A 54 -5.02 -4.76 7.50
CA TYR A 54 -4.69 -5.69 8.56
C TYR A 54 -3.47 -5.16 9.32
N THR A 55 -3.50 -5.32 10.64
CA THR A 55 -2.41 -4.95 11.55
C THR A 55 -2.13 -6.13 12.45
N ASP A 56 -0.85 -6.51 12.54
CA ASP A 56 -0.36 -7.52 13.48
C ASP A 56 0.55 -6.85 14.53
N THR A 57 0.43 -7.24 15.80
CA THR A 57 1.21 -6.63 16.89
C THR A 57 2.28 -7.59 17.37
N LEU A 58 3.54 -7.26 17.09
CA LEU A 58 4.71 -7.99 17.53
C LEU A 58 5.22 -7.46 18.87
N ASN A 59 5.54 -8.36 19.80
CA ASN A 59 6.09 -8.03 21.09
C ASN A 59 7.59 -8.40 21.18
N TYR A 60 8.42 -7.40 21.45
CA TYR A 60 9.84 -7.54 21.69
C TYR A 60 10.11 -7.35 23.18
N GLY A 61 10.53 -8.42 23.84
CA GLY A 61 10.95 -8.41 25.24
C GLY A 61 12.37 -7.88 25.45
N PRO A 62 12.79 -7.73 26.73
CA PRO A 62 14.11 -7.24 27.11
C PRO A 62 15.26 -7.94 26.37
N GLY A 63 16.27 -7.17 25.96
CA GLY A 63 17.47 -7.69 25.29
C GLY A 63 17.29 -8.02 23.80
N LYS A 64 16.07 -7.96 23.25
CA LYS A 64 15.85 -8.03 21.80
C LYS A 64 16.04 -6.66 21.16
N THR A 65 16.47 -6.63 19.90
CA THR A 65 16.52 -5.38 19.12
C THR A 65 15.17 -5.14 18.46
N CYS A 66 14.58 -3.96 18.66
CA CYS A 66 13.37 -3.55 17.97
C CYS A 66 13.70 -3.19 16.51
N PRO A 67 13.08 -3.83 15.50
CA PRO A 67 13.43 -3.60 14.09
C PRO A 67 12.94 -2.26 13.54
N VAL A 68 12.12 -1.52 14.29
CA VAL A 68 11.63 -0.19 13.90
C VAL A 68 12.54 0.89 14.48
N CYS A 69 12.86 0.77 15.77
CA CYS A 69 13.65 1.79 16.48
C CYS A 69 15.16 1.55 16.36
N ASN A 70 15.59 0.36 15.94
CA ASN A 70 17.00 -0.07 15.94
C ASN A 70 17.71 0.09 17.30
N ILE A 71 16.96 -0.04 18.39
CA ILE A 71 17.48 -0.05 19.77
C ILE A 71 17.23 -1.40 20.43
N VAL A 72 18.10 -1.75 21.39
CA VAL A 72 17.88 -2.89 22.29
C VAL A 72 16.81 -2.52 23.30
N VAL A 73 15.81 -3.38 23.47
CA VAL A 73 14.72 -3.19 24.43
C VAL A 73 15.28 -3.21 25.86
N PRO A 74 15.12 -2.12 26.63
CA PRO A 74 15.61 -2.02 28.00
C PRO A 74 15.07 -3.11 28.93
N VAL A 75 15.88 -3.49 29.92
CA VAL A 75 15.46 -4.43 30.97
C VAL A 75 14.26 -3.87 31.73
N GLY A 76 13.23 -4.70 31.91
CA GLY A 76 11.97 -4.29 32.56
C GLY A 76 10.95 -3.59 31.63
N SER A 77 11.31 -3.32 30.37
CA SER A 77 10.40 -2.72 29.39
C SER A 77 9.91 -3.73 28.35
N LYS A 78 8.77 -3.44 27.72
CA LYS A 78 8.25 -4.18 26.56
C LYS A 78 8.08 -3.21 25.40
N HIS A 79 8.45 -3.66 24.21
CA HIS A 79 8.31 -2.88 23.00
C HIS A 79 7.32 -3.56 22.06
N TYR A 80 6.31 -2.82 21.64
CA TYR A 80 5.31 -3.30 20.71
C TYR A 80 5.55 -2.67 19.35
N VAL A 81 5.44 -3.47 18.30
CA VAL A 81 5.52 -3.05 16.91
C VAL A 81 4.27 -3.53 16.19
N ASP A 82 3.48 -2.59 15.71
CA ASP A 82 2.38 -2.83 14.81
C ASP A 82 2.91 -2.90 13.37
N VAL A 83 2.68 -4.04 12.73
CA VAL A 83 3.01 -4.30 11.33
C VAL A 83 1.74 -4.16 10.51
N ILE A 84 1.73 -3.19 9.60
CA ILE A 84 0.57 -2.86 8.78
C ILE A 84 0.72 -3.52 7.42
N TYR A 85 -0.35 -4.16 6.95
CA TYR A 85 -0.39 -4.86 5.68
C TYR A 85 -1.41 -4.24 4.72
N ASP A 86 -1.01 -4.16 3.47
CA ASP A 86 -1.86 -3.83 2.34
C ASP A 86 -2.27 -5.10 1.60
N ARG A 87 -3.45 -5.07 0.98
CA ARG A 87 -3.95 -6.17 0.14
C ARG A 87 -3.85 -5.79 -1.32
N TYR A 88 -3.22 -6.67 -2.10
CA TYR A 88 -3.20 -6.56 -3.55
C TYR A 88 -4.05 -7.66 -4.18
N TYR A 89 -4.81 -7.30 -5.21
CA TYR A 89 -5.74 -8.19 -5.91
C TYR A 89 -5.18 -8.59 -7.28
N PHE A 90 -5.25 -9.88 -7.58
CA PHE A 90 -4.71 -10.48 -8.79
C PHE A 90 -5.76 -11.36 -9.47
N LEU A 91 -5.70 -11.41 -10.79
CA LEU A 91 -6.46 -12.34 -11.60
C LEU A 91 -5.47 -13.22 -12.36
N CYS A 92 -5.56 -14.53 -12.18
CA CYS A 92 -4.71 -15.47 -12.89
C CYS A 92 -5.12 -15.59 -14.36
N ASN A 93 -4.20 -15.32 -15.29
CA ASN A 93 -4.40 -15.51 -16.73
C ASN A 93 -3.62 -16.71 -17.30
N GLY A 94 -3.10 -17.58 -16.43
CA GLY A 94 -2.37 -18.77 -16.86
C GLY A 94 -3.27 -19.82 -17.52
N ALA A 95 -2.76 -20.49 -18.56
CA ALA A 95 -3.48 -21.53 -19.29
C ALA A 95 -4.01 -22.66 -18.39
N LYS A 96 -3.26 -23.05 -17.35
CA LYS A 96 -3.71 -24.07 -16.37
C LYS A 96 -4.91 -23.63 -15.53
N CYS A 97 -5.24 -22.35 -15.50
CA CYS A 97 -6.38 -21.79 -14.76
C CYS A 97 -7.49 -21.28 -15.70
N SER A 98 -7.37 -21.43 -17.02
CA SER A 98 -8.33 -20.87 -17.99
C SER A 98 -9.71 -21.52 -17.91
N GLY A 99 -9.78 -22.81 -17.56
CA GLY A 99 -11.03 -23.55 -17.36
C GLY A 99 -11.76 -23.24 -16.05
N LEU A 100 -11.17 -22.41 -15.17
CA LEU A 100 -11.80 -22.00 -13.92
C LEU A 100 -12.64 -20.74 -14.13
N SER A 101 -13.70 -20.59 -13.34
CA SER A 101 -14.46 -19.34 -13.26
C SER A 101 -13.57 -18.15 -12.84
N ILE A 102 -13.98 -16.93 -13.19
CA ILE A 102 -13.25 -15.71 -12.83
C ILE A 102 -13.02 -15.62 -11.32
N GLU A 103 -14.03 -15.92 -10.50
CA GLU A 103 -13.90 -15.94 -9.04
C GLU A 103 -12.82 -16.91 -8.57
N ASN A 104 -12.76 -18.10 -9.16
CA ASN A 104 -11.74 -19.09 -8.84
C ASN A 104 -10.34 -18.74 -9.36
N ARG A 105 -10.23 -17.74 -10.23
CA ARG A 105 -8.95 -17.23 -10.75
C ARG A 105 -8.44 -16.02 -9.96
N LYS A 106 -9.29 -15.40 -9.15
CA LYS A 106 -8.90 -14.31 -8.25
C LYS A 106 -8.07 -14.84 -7.10
N TYR A 107 -7.06 -14.08 -6.71
CA TYR A 107 -6.31 -14.32 -5.48
C TYR A 107 -5.75 -13.00 -4.97
N THR A 108 -5.42 -12.97 -3.69
CA THR A 108 -4.85 -11.81 -3.03
C THR A 108 -3.52 -12.15 -2.39
N ILE A 109 -2.69 -11.13 -2.20
CA ILE A 109 -1.51 -11.23 -1.36
C ILE A 109 -1.53 -10.08 -0.35
N LEU A 110 -0.98 -10.34 0.83
CA LEU A 110 -0.68 -9.33 1.83
C LEU A 110 0.75 -8.86 1.63
N VAL A 111 0.95 -7.54 1.58
CA VAL A 111 2.26 -6.92 1.50
C VAL A 111 2.41 -6.00 2.70
N GLU A 112 3.48 -6.16 3.47
CA GLU A 112 3.81 -5.23 4.54
C GLU A 112 4.06 -3.83 3.96
N SER A 113 3.36 -2.82 4.48
CA SER A 113 3.43 -1.45 3.99
C SER A 113 4.07 -0.48 4.97
N ASP A 114 3.90 -0.70 6.28
CA ASP A 114 4.44 0.18 7.31
C ASP A 114 4.65 -0.58 8.63
N ARG A 115 5.52 -0.04 9.50
CA ARG A 115 5.71 -0.51 10.88
C ARG A 115 5.67 0.67 11.83
N GLN A 116 4.84 0.57 12.85
CA GLN A 116 4.70 1.60 13.88
C GLN A 116 5.03 1.01 15.24
N HIS A 117 5.82 1.72 16.04
CA HIS A 117 6.19 1.25 17.37
C HIS A 117 5.51 2.05 18.46
N TRP A 118 5.28 1.41 19.60
CA TRP A 118 4.84 2.09 20.82
C TRP A 118 5.32 1.34 22.07
N GLN A 119 5.37 2.05 23.19
CA GLN A 119 5.78 1.53 24.50
C GLN A 119 4.62 1.69 25.48
N LYS A 120 4.43 0.72 26.37
CA LYS A 120 3.49 0.76 27.50
C LYS A 120 4.25 0.64 28.80
#